data_AF-A0A9D6Z7L8-F1
#
_entry.id   AF-A0A9D6Z7L8-F1
#
_cell.length_a   1.000
_cell.length_b   1.000
_cell.length_c   1.000
_cell.angle_alpha   90.00
_cell.angle_beta   90.00
_cell.angle_gamma   90.00
#
_symmetry.space_group_name_H-M   'P 1'
#
loop_
_entity.id
_entity.type
_entity.pdbx_description
1 polymer ?
#
loop_
_entity_poly.entity_id
_entity_poly.type
_entity_poly.pdbx_seq_one_letter_code
_entity_poly.pdbx_strand_id
1 'polypeptide(L)'
;MKTTRTQNLIAAALVSALAFTATIAHAADVLPSWNDGTAKNSVVEFVAKVTKEGGSDFVPPAERIAVFDNDGCLWAEQPMYSQALFIFDRI
;
A
#
# COMPACT_ATOMS: atom_id res chain seq x y z
N MET A 1 14.52 -21.57 -38.90
CA MET A 1 14.05 -20.16 -38.85
C MET A 1 12.59 -20.01 -38.40
N LYS A 2 11.62 -20.79 -38.93
CA LYS A 2 10.21 -20.73 -38.47
C LYS A 2 10.00 -21.17 -37.01
N THR A 3 10.66 -22.26 -36.59
CA THR A 3 10.55 -22.81 -35.22
C THR A 3 10.97 -21.83 -34.14
N THR A 4 12.09 -21.13 -34.35
CA THR A 4 12.62 -20.11 -33.44
C THR A 4 11.68 -18.91 -33.31
N ARG A 5 11.03 -18.49 -34.40
CA ARG A 5 10.05 -17.39 -34.37
C ARG A 5 8.81 -17.77 -33.56
N THR A 6 8.30 -18.99 -33.71
CA THR A 6 7.15 -19.48 -32.93
C THR A 6 7.49 -19.62 -31.45
N GLN A 7 8.68 -20.14 -31.12
CA GLN A 7 9.16 -20.24 -29.73
C GLN A 7 9.29 -18.86 -29.06
N ASN A 8 9.83 -17.87 -29.79
CA ASN A 8 9.95 -16.51 -29.29
C ASN A 8 8.57 -15.84 -29.07
N LEU A 9 7.59 -16.11 -29.94
CA LEU A 9 6.22 -15.62 -29.76
C LEU A 9 5.53 -16.24 -28.54
N ILE A 10 5.71 -17.54 -28.31
CA ILE A 10 5.18 -18.23 -27.12
C ILE A 10 5.83 -17.68 -25.86
N ALA A 11 7.15 -17.50 -25.85
CA ALA A 11 7.87 -16.92 -24.71
C ALA A 11 7.39 -15.49 -24.42
N ALA A 12 7.23 -14.66 -25.45
CA ALA A 12 6.72 -13.29 -25.28
C ALA A 12 5.27 -13.27 -24.73
N ALA A 13 4.41 -14.18 -25.20
CA ALA A 13 3.04 -14.32 -24.70
C ALA A 13 3.00 -14.75 -23.23
N LEU A 14 3.85 -15.71 -22.82
CA LEU A 14 3.96 -16.17 -21.43
C LEU A 14 4.48 -15.06 -20.51
N VAL A 15 5.51 -14.31 -20.93
CA VAL A 15 6.04 -13.17 -20.15
C VAL A 15 4.97 -12.09 -20.01
N SER A 16 4.24 -11.79 -21.08
CA SER A 16 3.15 -10.79 -21.07
C SER A 16 2.01 -11.22 -20.13
N ALA A 17 1.63 -12.50 -20.17
CA ALA A 17 0.62 -13.05 -19.28
C ALA A 17 1.05 -13.00 -17.81
N LEU A 18 2.32 -13.31 -17.51
CA LEU A 18 2.87 -13.27 -16.15
C LEU A 18 2.97 -11.83 -15.61
N ALA A 19 3.37 -10.88 -16.45
CA ALA A 19 3.38 -9.47 -16.09
C ALA A 19 1.95 -8.96 -15.81
N PHE A 20 0.97 -9.39 -16.60
CA PHE A 20 -0.43 -9.01 -16.43
C PHE A 20 -1.08 -9.61 -15.19
N THR A 21 -0.73 -10.84 -14.80
CA THR A 21 -1.25 -11.44 -13.55
C THR A 21 -0.63 -10.81 -12.31
N ALA A 22 0.65 -10.45 -12.35
CA ALA A 22 1.32 -9.76 -11.25
C ALA A 22 0.70 -8.39 -10.94
N THR A 23 0.34 -7.61 -11.97
CA THR A 23 -0.31 -6.30 -11.78
C THR A 23 -1.73 -6.42 -11.21
N ILE A 24 -2.50 -7.43 -11.62
CA ILE A 24 -3.84 -7.68 -11.05
C ILE A 24 -3.74 -8.07 -9.57
N ALA A 25 -2.81 -8.94 -9.21
CA ALA A 25 -2.61 -9.35 -7.81
C ALA A 25 -2.22 -8.15 -6.92
N HIS A 26 -1.36 -7.26 -7.42
CA HIS A 26 -0.96 -6.05 -6.71
C HIS A 26 -2.10 -5.06 -6.52
N ALA A 27 -3.03 -4.98 -7.47
CA ALA A 27 -4.23 -4.14 -7.35
C ALA A 27 -5.27 -4.68 -6.36
N ALA A 28 -5.21 -5.98 -6.03
CA ALA A 28 -6.10 -6.63 -5.07
C ALA A 28 -5.57 -6.58 -3.62
N ASP A 29 -4.27 -6.27 -3.41
CA ASP A 29 -3.72 -6.08 -2.08
C ASP A 29 -4.22 -4.75 -1.50
N VAL A 30 -4.79 -4.80 -0.30
CA VAL A 30 -5.36 -3.63 0.40
C VAL A 30 -4.28 -2.65 0.88
N LEU A 31 -3.02 -3.08 0.98
CA LEU A 31 -1.87 -2.26 1.40
C LEU A 31 -0.60 -2.67 0.61
N PRO A 32 -0.54 -2.39 -0.71
CA PRO A 32 0.49 -2.95 -1.60
C PRO A 32 1.91 -2.40 -1.35
N SER A 33 2.03 -1.23 -0.72
CA SER A 33 3.31 -0.64 -0.32
C SER A 33 3.79 -1.07 1.07
N TRP A 34 3.05 -1.94 1.75
CA TRP A 34 3.40 -2.45 3.07
C TRP A 34 4.05 -3.83 2.96
N ASN A 35 5.20 -3.99 3.60
CA ASN A 35 5.81 -5.30 3.77
C ASN A 35 4.88 -6.21 4.57
N ASP A 36 4.85 -7.49 4.22
CA ASP A 36 4.14 -8.49 5.01
C ASP A 36 4.80 -8.62 6.39
N GLY A 37 3.97 -8.59 7.44
CA GLY A 37 4.45 -8.64 8.81
C GLY A 37 3.44 -8.12 9.82
N THR A 38 3.85 -8.08 11.09
CA THR A 38 2.98 -7.76 12.23
C THR A 38 2.27 -6.41 12.07
N ALA A 39 2.93 -5.38 11.54
CA ALA A 39 2.30 -4.06 11.38
C ALA A 39 1.12 -4.08 10.38
N LYS A 40 1.35 -4.60 9.17
CA LYS A 40 0.31 -4.73 8.12
C LYS A 40 -0.86 -5.57 8.64
N ASN A 41 -0.56 -6.72 9.25
CA ASN A 41 -1.57 -7.64 9.75
C ASN A 41 -2.41 -7.00 10.86
N SER A 42 -1.78 -6.36 11.85
CA SER A 42 -2.48 -5.70 12.96
C SER A 42 -3.43 -4.61 12.47
N VAL A 43 -3.03 -3.79 11.49
CA VAL A 43 -3.89 -2.74 10.92
C VAL A 43 -5.10 -3.36 10.21
N VAL A 44 -4.88 -4.36 9.34
CA VAL A 44 -5.96 -5.00 8.57
C VAL A 44 -6.93 -5.73 9.50
N GLU A 45 -6.43 -6.48 10.47
CA GLU A 45 -7.24 -7.20 11.45
C GLU A 45 -8.04 -6.25 12.33
N PHE A 46 -7.42 -5.16 12.82
CA PHE A 46 -8.12 -4.15 13.61
C PHE A 46 -9.26 -3.53 12.83
N VAL A 47 -9.01 -3.07 11.60
CA VAL A 47 -10.04 -2.47 10.74
C VAL A 47 -11.17 -3.47 10.48
N ALA A 48 -10.86 -4.72 10.12
CA ALA A 48 -11.87 -5.75 9.89
C ALA A 48 -12.73 -6.00 11.15
N LYS A 49 -12.10 -6.03 12.31
CA LYS A 49 -12.74 -6.27 13.61
C LYS A 49 -13.71 -5.15 13.99
N VAL A 50 -13.30 -3.89 13.87
CA VAL A 50 -14.13 -2.73 14.25
C VAL A 50 -15.19 -2.37 13.20
N THR A 51 -15.08 -2.87 11.98
CA THR A 51 -16.04 -2.60 10.90
C THR A 51 -17.08 -3.72 10.70
N LYS A 52 -16.89 -4.89 11.31
CA LYS A 52 -17.81 -6.03 11.21
C LYS A 52 -19.11 -5.78 12.00
N GLU A 53 -20.20 -5.48 11.28
CA GLU A 53 -21.52 -5.31 11.87
C GLU A 53 -21.96 -6.53 12.69
N GLY A 54 -22.56 -6.28 13.86
CA GLY A 54 -22.96 -7.33 14.81
C GLY A 54 -21.80 -8.01 15.56
N GLY A 55 -20.54 -7.62 15.30
CA GLY A 55 -19.38 -8.08 16.05
C GLY A 55 -19.28 -7.43 17.44
N SER A 56 -18.63 -8.12 18.37
CA SER A 56 -18.41 -7.64 19.75
C SER A 56 -17.63 -6.32 19.85
N ASP A 57 -16.84 -6.03 18.83
CA ASP A 57 -15.93 -4.87 18.80
C ASP A 57 -16.32 -3.88 17.70
N PHE A 58 -17.53 -4.01 17.15
CA PHE A 58 -18.04 -3.10 16.14
C PHE A 58 -18.07 -1.66 16.66
N VAL A 59 -17.51 -0.75 15.88
CA VAL A 59 -17.55 0.70 16.14
C VAL A 59 -18.47 1.35 15.09
N PRO A 60 -19.49 2.14 15.49
CA PRO A 60 -20.33 2.88 14.55
C PRO A 60 -19.50 3.78 13.63
N PRO A 61 -19.87 3.95 12.34
CA PRO A 61 -19.07 4.75 11.40
C PRO A 61 -18.69 6.15 11.88
N ALA A 62 -19.58 6.83 12.60
CA ALA A 62 -19.33 8.18 13.14
C ALA A 62 -18.25 8.24 14.22
N GLU A 63 -17.91 7.11 14.84
CA GLU A 63 -16.92 7.00 15.92
C GLU A 63 -15.57 6.46 15.44
N ARG A 64 -15.43 6.12 14.15
CA ARG A 64 -14.20 5.56 13.55
C ARG A 64 -13.19 6.67 13.25
N ILE A 65 -12.63 7.27 14.29
CA ILE A 65 -11.66 8.36 14.17
C ILE A 65 -10.24 7.83 14.38
N ALA A 66 -9.36 8.03 13.39
CA ALA A 66 -7.93 7.75 13.48
C ALA A 66 -7.15 9.07 13.41
N VAL A 67 -6.13 9.20 14.25
CA VAL A 67 -5.24 10.37 14.31
C VAL A 67 -3.82 9.95 13.98
N PHE A 68 -3.13 10.78 13.19
CA PHE A 68 -1.74 10.57 12.79
C PHE A 68 -0.94 11.80 13.15
N ASP A 69 0.28 11.61 13.63
CA ASP A 69 1.26 12.69 13.68
C ASP A 69 1.68 13.08 12.25
N ASN A 70 2.32 14.23 12.07
CA ASN A 70 2.74 14.72 10.77
C ASN A 70 4.23 14.45 10.52
N ASP A 71 5.10 15.18 11.22
CA ASP A 71 6.56 15.08 11.11
C ASP A 71 7.05 13.70 11.54
N GLY A 72 7.86 13.04 10.70
CA GLY A 72 8.37 11.69 10.98
C GLY A 72 7.35 10.55 10.84
N CYS A 73 6.05 10.86 10.68
CA CYS A 73 4.99 9.86 10.49
C CYS A 73 4.42 9.88 9.06
N LEU A 74 3.86 11.01 8.62
CA LEU A 74 3.28 11.16 7.28
C LEU A 74 4.29 11.70 6.25
N TRP A 75 5.32 12.40 6.72
CA TRP A 75 6.39 12.92 5.87
C TRP A 75 7.75 12.97 6.59
N ALA A 76 8.81 13.22 5.83
CA ALA A 76 10.16 13.30 6.37
C ALA A 76 10.35 14.55 7.25
N GLU A 77 11.05 14.37 8.36
CA GLU A 77 11.41 15.44 9.32
C GLU A 77 12.92 15.67 9.43
N GLN A 78 13.72 14.90 8.69
CA GLN A 78 15.18 14.97 8.70
C GLN A 78 15.68 15.74 7.47
N PRO A 79 16.76 16.57 7.62
CA PRO A 79 17.52 16.84 8.84
C PRO A 79 16.86 17.88 9.77
N MET A 80 15.72 18.45 9.37
CA MET A 80 14.98 19.45 10.12
C MET A 80 13.53 19.48 9.63
N TYR A 81 12.60 19.90 10.49
CA TYR A 81 11.18 19.99 10.15
C TYR A 81 10.91 20.80 8.89
N SER A 82 9.98 20.32 8.07
CA SER A 82 9.61 20.94 6.79
C SER A 82 9.21 22.42 6.94
N GLN A 83 8.49 22.75 8.01
CA GLN A 83 8.09 24.14 8.30
C GLN A 83 9.29 25.04 8.62
N ALA A 84 10.29 24.54 9.35
CA ALA A 84 11.49 25.31 9.65
C ALA A 84 12.30 25.58 8.38
N LEU A 85 12.50 24.56 7.52
CA LEU A 85 13.16 24.73 6.22
C LEU A 85 12.45 25.78 5.36
N PHE A 86 11.12 25.74 5.30
CA PHE A 86 10.34 26.74 4.58
C PHE A 86 10.55 28.15 5.15
N ILE A 87 10.53 28.32 6.47
CA ILE A 87 10.71 29.64 7.10
C ILE A 87 12.11 30.19 6.78
N PHE A 88 13.17 29.38 6.89
CA PHE A 88 14.53 29.83 6.59
C PHE A 88 14.77 30.18 5.13
N ASP A 89 14.03 29.58 4.18
CA ASP A 89 14.07 29.94 2.76
C ASP A 89 13.40 31.31 2.48
N ARG A 90 12.50 31.76 3.35
CA ARG A 90 11.66 32.95 3.13
C ARG A 90 12.13 34.21 3.85
N ILE A 91 13.19 34.11 4.65
CA ILE A 91 13.83 35.24 5.34
C ILE A 91 15.21 35.52 4.75
#